data_AF-A0A1V4LY11-F1
#
_entry.id   AF-A0A1V4LY11-F1
#
_cell.length_a   1.000
_cell.length_b   1.000
_cell.length_c   1.000
_cell.angle_alpha   90.00
_cell.angle_beta   90.00
_cell.angle_gamma   90.00
#
_symmetry.space_group_name_H-M   'P 1'
#
loop_
_entity.id
_entity.type
_entity.pdbx_description
1 polymer ?
#
loop_
_entity_poly.entity_id
_entity_poly.type
_entity_poly.pdbx_seq_one_letter_code
_entity_poly.pdbx_strand_id
1 'polypeptide(L)'
;MLRDKGSEISYGGVVGEKDGFYRRLITINGGAALHVSSRFEFYYTLIVDGGNLLIDCAYFDVRNNYNGARAAAGMCGLNKGLEETYDEIAQDYSNELRESIFSFDTSPVVEKAQATNFFLGKIGEVEIYDRYPSLDSLIGASPHKYIKASSGCFDFGNVNGFLVFYNSKQPSLKYLDLLRFKDPMKFQRLQEDDLKKLAVNKCL
;
A
#
# COMPACT_ATOMS: atom_id res chain seq x y z
N MET A 1 8.91 -24.40 5.30
CA MET A 1 10.34 -24.65 5.08
C MET A 1 10.68 -24.09 3.70
N LEU A 2 11.40 -22.97 3.64
CA LEU A 2 11.88 -22.38 2.39
C LEU A 2 13.33 -22.87 2.19
N ARG A 3 13.68 -23.42 1.02
CA ARG A 3 15.01 -23.98 0.74
C ARG A 3 15.83 -23.01 -0.12
N ASP A 4 17.11 -22.85 0.22
CA ASP A 4 18.11 -22.11 -0.56
C ASP A 4 19.38 -22.98 -0.83
N LYS A 5 20.12 -22.65 -1.89
CA LYS A 5 21.22 -23.35 -2.59
C LYS A 5 22.20 -24.20 -1.74
N GLY A 6 21.77 -25.37 -1.27
CA GLY A 6 22.67 -26.40 -0.74
C GLY A 6 23.19 -26.20 0.69
N SER A 7 22.88 -25.07 1.32
CA SER A 7 22.97 -24.87 2.77
C SER A 7 21.59 -24.53 3.32
N GLU A 8 21.08 -25.38 4.21
CA GLU A 8 19.71 -25.30 4.71
C GLU A 8 19.59 -24.20 5.78
N ILE A 9 19.27 -22.96 5.35
CA ILE A 9 18.87 -21.89 6.26
C ILE A 9 17.37 -22.04 6.54
N SER A 10 17.02 -22.39 7.77
CA SER A 10 15.62 -22.54 8.18
C SER A 10 15.10 -21.24 8.78
N TYR A 11 14.06 -20.68 8.16
CA TYR A 11 13.32 -19.54 8.69
C TYR A 11 12.14 -20.04 9.54
N GLY A 12 12.33 -20.08 10.86
CA GLY A 12 11.30 -20.41 11.85
C GLY A 12 10.30 -19.26 12.06
N GLY A 13 9.05 -19.57 12.42
CA GLY A 13 8.06 -18.57 12.85
C GLY A 13 7.56 -17.58 11.78
N VAL A 14 8.00 -17.72 10.53
CA VAL A 14 7.63 -16.78 9.44
C VAL A 14 6.23 -17.03 8.87
N VAL A 15 5.83 -18.30 8.77
CA VAL A 15 4.51 -18.73 8.25
C VAL A 15 3.79 -19.55 9.30
N GLY A 16 2.47 -19.65 9.17
CA GLY A 16 1.59 -20.32 10.14
C GLY A 16 0.71 -19.32 10.88
N GLU A 17 0.17 -19.76 12.01
CA GLU A 17 -0.69 -18.94 12.85
C GLU A 17 0.00 -18.67 14.18
N LYS A 18 0.07 -17.39 14.59
CA LYS A 18 0.66 -16.97 15.86
C LYS A 18 -0.02 -15.67 16.31
N ASP A 19 -0.45 -15.62 17.57
CA ASP A 19 -1.01 -14.43 18.21
C ASP A 19 -2.19 -13.77 17.43
N GLY A 20 -3.02 -14.57 16.76
CA GLY A 20 -4.16 -14.09 15.96
C GLY A 20 -3.77 -13.52 14.59
N PHE A 21 -2.54 -13.75 14.14
CA PHE A 21 -2.06 -13.47 12.80
C PHE A 21 -1.97 -14.76 12.00
N TYR A 22 -2.62 -14.78 10.83
CA TYR A 22 -2.46 -15.82 9.83
C TYR A 22 -1.41 -15.40 8.80
N ARG A 23 -0.31 -16.13 8.73
CA ARG A 23 0.87 -15.82 7.92
C ARG A 23 1.06 -16.90 6.86
N ARG A 24 1.13 -16.54 5.59
CA ARG A 24 1.35 -17.51 4.51
C ARG A 24 2.26 -16.98 3.42
N LEU A 25 2.91 -17.91 2.71
CA LEU A 25 3.62 -17.60 1.48
C LEU A 25 2.61 -17.35 0.35
N ILE A 26 2.84 -16.29 -0.41
CA ILE A 26 2.10 -15.94 -1.62
C ILE A 26 3.08 -15.55 -2.72
N THR A 27 2.54 -15.16 -3.88
CA THR A 27 3.33 -14.53 -4.94
C THR A 27 2.77 -13.14 -5.24
N ILE A 28 3.67 -12.17 -5.41
CA ILE A 28 3.35 -10.81 -5.86
C ILE A 28 4.19 -10.54 -7.11
N ASN A 29 3.53 -10.25 -8.24
CA ASN A 29 4.20 -10.03 -9.52
C ASN A 29 5.19 -11.14 -9.92
N GLY A 30 4.88 -12.39 -9.53
CA GLY A 30 5.74 -13.56 -9.78
C GLY A 30 6.90 -13.74 -8.81
N GLY A 31 7.17 -12.77 -7.93
CA GLY A 31 8.16 -12.88 -6.86
C GLY A 31 7.59 -13.53 -5.60
N ALA A 32 8.47 -14.10 -4.78
CA ALA A 32 8.11 -14.64 -3.47
C ALA A 32 7.67 -13.51 -2.53
N ALA A 33 6.59 -13.74 -1.79
CA ALA A 33 6.05 -12.75 -0.87
C ALA A 33 5.36 -13.44 0.32
N LEU A 34 5.13 -12.67 1.39
CA LEU A 34 4.37 -13.08 2.55
C LEU A 34 3.08 -12.29 2.61
N HIS A 35 2.02 -12.96 3.02
CA HIS A 35 0.77 -12.36 3.40
C HIS A 35 0.54 -12.58 4.89
N VAL A 36 0.26 -11.50 5.60
CA VAL A 36 -0.13 -11.52 7.00
C VAL A 36 -1.53 -10.93 7.10
N SER A 37 -2.47 -11.74 7.57
CA SER A 37 -3.86 -11.37 7.78
C SER A 37 -4.20 -11.44 9.26
N SER A 38 -4.85 -10.41 9.77
CA SER A 38 -5.44 -10.35 11.10
C SER A 38 -6.66 -9.43 11.03
N ARG A 39 -6.74 -8.36 11.84
CA ARG A 39 -7.71 -7.28 11.65
C ARG A 39 -7.50 -6.53 10.31
N PHE A 40 -6.27 -6.49 9.84
CA PHE A 40 -5.86 -5.81 8.61
C PHE A 40 -5.01 -6.75 7.75
N GLU A 41 -4.74 -6.30 6.52
CA GLU A 41 -3.99 -7.04 5.53
C GLU A 41 -2.61 -6.40 5.33
N PHE A 42 -1.57 -7.20 5.45
CA PHE A 42 -0.18 -6.80 5.21
C PHE A 42 0.49 -7.73 4.21
N TYR A 43 1.31 -7.17 3.33
CA TYR A 43 2.01 -7.93 2.31
C TYR A 43 3.50 -7.58 2.31
N TYR A 44 4.37 -8.57 2.20
CA TYR A 44 5.81 -8.36 2.22
C TYR A 44 6.43 -8.99 0.98
N THR A 45 7.12 -8.21 0.17
CA THR A 45 7.88 -8.76 -0.98
C THR A 45 9.26 -9.19 -0.51
N LEU A 46 9.70 -10.34 -1.00
CA LEU A 46 10.97 -10.95 -0.61
C LEU A 46 11.96 -10.90 -1.78
N ILE A 47 13.21 -10.56 -1.46
CA ILE A 47 14.35 -10.63 -2.37
C ILE A 47 15.43 -11.52 -1.77
N VAL A 48 16.26 -12.10 -2.63
CA VAL A 48 17.44 -12.87 -2.20
C VAL A 48 18.67 -12.02 -2.48
N ASP A 49 19.44 -11.71 -1.44
CA ASP A 49 20.71 -11.00 -1.56
C ASP A 49 21.78 -11.68 -0.68
N GLY A 50 22.94 -11.95 -1.25
CA GLY A 50 24.03 -12.62 -0.55
C GLY A 50 23.67 -13.98 0.09
N GLY A 51 22.64 -14.67 -0.41
CA GLY A 51 22.14 -15.92 0.17
C GLY A 51 21.20 -15.74 1.37
N ASN A 52 20.73 -14.52 1.63
CA ASN A 52 19.74 -14.23 2.66
C ASN A 52 18.42 -13.80 2.03
N LEU A 53 17.31 -14.24 2.64
CA LEU A 53 15.98 -13.74 2.32
C LEU A 53 15.73 -12.42 3.05
N LEU A 54 15.52 -11.35 2.29
CA LEU A 54 15.27 -10.02 2.80
C LEU A 54 13.88 -9.53 2.40
N ILE A 55 13.29 -8.72 3.25
CA ILE A 55 12.07 -7.95 2.95
C ILE A 55 12.49 -6.70 2.18
N ASP A 56 12.03 -6.58 0.94
CA ASP A 56 12.23 -5.39 0.11
C ASP A 56 11.14 -4.35 0.37
N CYS A 57 9.88 -4.77 0.30
CA CYS A 57 8.72 -3.91 0.55
C CYS A 57 7.78 -4.49 1.60
N ALA A 58 7.23 -3.61 2.43
CA ALA A 58 6.12 -3.88 3.34
C ALA A 58 4.90 -3.01 2.94
N TYR A 59 3.83 -3.67 2.51
CA TYR A 59 2.55 -3.06 2.16
C TYR A 59 1.55 -3.24 3.29
N PHE A 60 0.67 -2.26 3.45
CA PHE A 60 -0.44 -2.32 4.39
C PHE A 60 -1.71 -1.79 3.73
N ASP A 61 -2.84 -2.37 4.14
CA ASP A 61 -4.19 -1.91 3.81
C ASP A 61 -5.01 -1.86 5.09
N VAL A 62 -5.09 -0.66 5.67
CA VAL A 62 -5.67 -0.44 7.00
C VAL A 62 -6.71 0.67 6.95
N ARG A 63 -7.54 0.74 8.00
CA ARG A 63 -8.46 1.85 8.21
C ARG A 63 -7.95 2.76 9.30
N ASN A 64 -7.94 4.06 9.06
CA ASN A 64 -7.70 5.05 10.09
C ASN A 64 -8.92 5.10 11.03
N ASN A 65 -8.67 4.82 12.31
CA ASN A 65 -9.72 4.72 13.32
C ASN A 65 -10.37 6.07 13.67
N TYR A 66 -9.74 7.20 13.33
CA TYR A 66 -10.21 8.54 13.72
C TYR A 66 -11.11 9.19 12.68
N ASN A 67 -10.77 9.06 11.39
CA ASN A 67 -11.51 9.68 10.28
C ASN A 67 -12.17 8.63 9.35
N GLY A 68 -11.99 7.34 9.64
CA GLY A 68 -12.55 6.26 8.83
C GLY A 68 -11.91 6.07 7.46
N ALA A 69 -10.91 6.87 7.09
CA ALA A 69 -10.24 6.80 5.81
C ALA A 69 -9.46 5.50 5.65
N ARG A 70 -9.44 4.95 4.43
CA ARG A 70 -8.51 3.90 4.04
C ARG A 70 -7.09 4.46 3.94
N ALA A 71 -6.13 3.76 4.53
CA ALA A 71 -4.71 3.99 4.33
C ALA A 71 -4.12 2.76 3.65
N ALA A 72 -3.79 2.90 2.38
CA ALA A 72 -3.20 1.84 1.56
C ALA A 72 -1.88 2.34 0.97
N ALA A 73 -0.77 1.78 1.43
CA ALA A 73 0.56 2.17 1.02
C ALA A 73 1.57 1.01 1.12
N GLY A 74 2.76 1.22 0.57
CA GLY A 74 3.91 0.34 0.75
C GLY A 74 5.18 1.13 1.01
N MET A 75 6.05 0.60 1.88
CA MET A 75 7.40 1.10 2.09
C MET A 75 8.40 0.12 1.48
N CYS A 76 9.20 0.57 0.52
CA CYS A 76 10.10 -0.27 -0.29
C CYS A 76 11.58 0.12 -0.15
N GLY A 77 12.46 -0.76 -0.63
CA GLY A 77 13.92 -0.59 -0.48
C GLY A 77 14.37 -0.81 0.97
N LEU A 78 13.63 -1.63 1.73
CA LEU A 78 13.87 -1.86 3.15
C LEU A 78 15.14 -2.67 3.40
N ASN A 79 15.41 -3.67 2.55
CA ASN A 79 16.52 -4.62 2.69
C ASN A 79 16.64 -5.15 4.15
N LYS A 80 15.50 -5.46 4.78
CA LYS A 80 15.45 -5.92 6.17
C LYS A 80 15.55 -7.44 6.22
N GLY A 81 16.27 -7.97 7.21
CA GLY A 81 16.30 -9.40 7.47
C GLY A 81 14.89 -9.94 7.76
N LEU A 82 14.62 -11.16 7.31
CA LEU A 82 13.39 -11.85 7.63
C LEU A 82 13.49 -12.54 9.01
N GLU A 83 12.93 -11.90 10.02
CA GLU A 83 12.92 -12.35 11.42
C GLU A 83 11.47 -12.67 11.87
N GLU A 84 11.27 -13.32 13.03
CA GLU A 84 9.93 -13.74 13.49
C GLU A 84 8.92 -12.59 13.70
N THR A 85 9.43 -11.39 14.00
CA THR A 85 8.66 -10.16 14.28
C THR A 85 8.52 -9.26 13.06
N TYR A 86 8.77 -9.78 11.86
CA TYR A 86 8.69 -9.00 10.62
C TYR A 86 7.32 -8.34 10.39
N ASP A 87 6.27 -8.88 11.00
CA ASP A 87 4.91 -8.37 10.92
C ASP A 87 4.76 -6.97 11.53
N GLU A 88 5.64 -6.58 12.47
CA GLU A 88 5.67 -5.24 13.07
C GLU A 88 6.05 -4.15 12.05
N ILE A 89 6.86 -4.49 11.04
CA ILE A 89 7.39 -3.52 10.06
C ILE A 89 6.27 -2.75 9.35
N ALA A 90 5.26 -3.45 8.85
CA ALA A 90 4.15 -2.82 8.15
C ALA A 90 3.21 -2.08 9.12
N GLN A 91 3.10 -2.57 10.37
CA GLN A 91 2.30 -1.93 11.40
C GLN A 91 2.87 -0.56 11.77
N ASP A 92 4.19 -0.48 12.00
CA ASP A 92 4.89 0.77 12.31
C ASP A 92 4.68 1.82 11.22
N TYR A 93 4.94 1.46 9.95
CA TYR A 93 4.71 2.38 8.83
C TYR A 93 3.23 2.75 8.66
N SER A 94 2.32 1.82 8.93
CA SER A 94 0.89 2.12 8.85
C SER A 94 0.47 3.14 9.90
N ASN A 95 1.01 3.06 11.12
CA ASN A 95 0.73 4.03 12.18
C ASN A 95 1.26 5.41 11.80
N GLU A 96 2.53 5.50 11.38
CA GLU A 96 3.15 6.77 10.96
C GLU A 96 2.38 7.46 9.81
N LEU A 97 2.03 6.70 8.77
CA LEU A 97 1.34 7.27 7.60
C LEU A 97 -0.13 7.61 7.92
N ARG A 98 -0.79 6.87 8.81
CA ARG A 98 -2.15 7.21 9.27
C ARG A 98 -2.21 8.52 10.03
N GLU A 99 -1.18 8.83 10.81
CA GLU A 99 -1.10 10.06 11.60
C GLU A 99 -0.65 11.26 10.77
N SER A 100 -0.02 11.04 9.62
CA SER A 100 0.49 12.08 8.73
C SER A 100 -0.32 12.26 7.44
N ILE A 101 -0.16 11.36 6.47
CA ILE A 101 -0.74 11.49 5.13
C ILE A 101 -2.26 11.24 5.13
N PHE A 102 -2.71 10.28 5.94
CA PHE A 102 -4.11 9.87 5.99
C PHE A 102 -4.87 10.46 7.20
N SER A 103 -4.42 11.58 7.78
CA SER A 103 -5.03 12.25 8.94
C SER A 103 -5.93 13.45 8.58
N PHE A 104 -6.37 13.53 7.33
CA PHE A 104 -7.26 14.58 6.84
C PHE A 104 -8.68 14.55 7.47
N ASP A 105 -9.35 15.71 7.46
CA ASP A 105 -10.71 15.85 7.98
C ASP A 105 -11.78 15.37 6.98
N THR A 106 -12.50 14.31 7.33
CA THR A 106 -13.56 13.72 6.51
C THR A 106 -14.95 14.31 6.76
N SER A 107 -15.09 15.34 7.62
CA SER A 107 -16.36 16.03 7.88
C SER A 107 -17.12 16.48 6.62
N PRO A 108 -16.47 16.91 5.51
CA PRO A 108 -17.22 17.29 4.30
C PRO A 108 -18.01 16.13 3.69
N VAL A 109 -17.49 14.91 3.80
CA VAL A 109 -18.17 13.71 3.28
C VAL A 109 -19.29 13.28 4.25
N VAL A 110 -19.04 13.37 5.56
CA VAL A 110 -19.97 12.89 6.60
C VAL A 110 -21.14 13.85 6.80
N GLU A 111 -20.86 15.12 7.03
CA GLU A 111 -21.87 16.09 7.48
C GLU A 111 -22.57 16.78 6.30
N LYS A 112 -21.85 16.98 5.19
CA LYS A 112 -22.34 17.74 4.03
C LYS A 112 -22.71 16.84 2.86
N ALA A 113 -22.52 15.53 2.98
CA ALA A 113 -22.71 14.55 1.91
C ALA A 113 -21.99 14.95 0.61
N GLN A 114 -20.85 15.64 0.73
CA GLN A 114 -20.13 16.21 -0.41
C GLN A 114 -19.01 15.28 -0.86
N ALA A 115 -19.02 14.92 -2.15
CA ALA A 115 -17.89 14.22 -2.76
C ALA A 115 -16.62 15.07 -2.64
N THR A 116 -15.57 14.51 -2.04
CA THR A 116 -14.36 15.27 -1.67
C THR A 116 -13.09 14.51 -2.06
N ASN A 117 -12.11 15.24 -2.59
CA ASN A 117 -10.77 14.73 -2.90
C ASN A 117 -9.80 15.14 -1.77
N PHE A 118 -9.16 14.18 -1.12
CA PHE A 118 -8.18 14.41 -0.06
C PHE A 118 -6.77 14.20 -0.59
N PHE A 119 -5.92 15.22 -0.49
CA PHE A 119 -4.56 15.19 -1.04
C PHE A 119 -3.67 14.26 -0.23
N LEU A 120 -2.91 13.40 -0.91
CA LEU A 120 -2.03 12.40 -0.30
C LEU A 120 -0.54 12.63 -0.58
N GLY A 121 -0.21 13.49 -1.56
CA GLY A 121 1.18 13.74 -1.95
C GLY A 121 1.34 13.89 -3.47
N LYS A 122 2.60 13.94 -3.91
CA LYS A 122 2.95 14.04 -5.34
C LYS A 122 3.92 12.95 -5.76
N ILE A 123 3.76 12.50 -7.01
CA ILE A 123 4.76 11.74 -7.75
C ILE A 123 5.26 12.66 -8.86
N GLY A 124 6.42 13.29 -8.63
CA GLY A 124 6.91 14.40 -9.43
C GLY A 124 5.88 15.54 -9.46
N GLU A 125 5.36 15.86 -10.64
CA GLU A 125 4.34 16.91 -10.81
C GLU A 125 2.90 16.44 -10.61
N VAL A 126 2.66 15.13 -10.52
CA VAL A 126 1.31 14.55 -10.43
C VAL A 126 0.85 14.52 -8.98
N GLU A 127 -0.26 15.19 -8.69
CA GLU A 127 -0.93 15.20 -7.39
C GLU A 127 -1.81 13.96 -7.25
N ILE A 128 -1.71 13.26 -6.11
CA ILE A 128 -2.45 12.04 -5.81
C ILE A 128 -3.46 12.31 -4.69
N TYR A 129 -4.67 11.77 -4.84
CA TYR A 129 -5.77 11.95 -3.92
C TYR A 129 -6.51 10.65 -3.63
N ASP A 130 -7.14 10.60 -2.46
CA ASP A 130 -8.27 9.72 -2.19
C ASP A 130 -9.57 10.51 -2.36
N ARG A 131 -10.41 10.08 -3.31
CA ARG A 131 -11.74 10.64 -3.54
C ARG A 131 -12.78 9.76 -2.88
N TYR A 132 -13.56 10.33 -1.98
CA TYR A 132 -14.75 9.68 -1.43
C TYR A 132 -15.99 10.27 -2.11
N PRO A 133 -16.62 9.56 -3.06
CA PRO A 133 -17.78 10.07 -3.78
C PRO A 133 -19.06 10.16 -2.93
N SER A 134 -19.12 9.43 -1.80
CA SER A 134 -20.30 9.36 -0.94
C SER A 134 -19.96 8.99 0.50
N LEU A 135 -20.93 9.14 1.42
CA LEU A 135 -20.81 8.62 2.78
C LEU A 135 -20.58 7.10 2.79
N ASP A 136 -21.28 6.35 1.93
CA ASP A 136 -21.11 4.89 1.84
C ASP A 136 -19.67 4.50 1.48
N SER A 137 -19.03 5.26 0.58
CA SER A 137 -17.62 5.02 0.23
C SER A 137 -16.68 5.24 1.43
N LEU A 138 -17.01 6.16 2.33
CA LEU A 138 -16.23 6.40 3.55
C LEU A 138 -16.52 5.32 4.61
N ILE A 139 -17.78 4.93 4.78
CA ILE A 139 -18.18 3.85 5.70
C ILE A 139 -17.51 2.53 5.28
N GLY A 140 -17.45 2.26 3.99
CA GLY A 140 -16.81 1.09 3.40
C GLY A 140 -15.29 1.19 3.26
N ALA A 141 -14.69 2.34 3.61
CA ALA A 141 -13.26 2.62 3.37
C ALA A 141 -12.85 2.30 1.92
N SER A 142 -13.67 2.70 0.95
CA SER A 142 -13.49 2.42 -0.49
C SER A 142 -13.37 3.73 -1.28
N PRO A 143 -12.32 4.54 -1.06
CA PRO A 143 -12.06 5.70 -1.89
C PRO A 143 -11.72 5.26 -3.31
N HIS A 144 -11.96 6.15 -4.26
CA HIS A 144 -11.31 6.07 -5.55
C HIS A 144 -9.93 6.73 -5.48
N LYS A 145 -8.91 6.11 -6.07
CA LYS A 145 -7.67 6.84 -6.34
C LYS A 145 -7.94 7.85 -7.45
N TYR A 146 -7.60 9.11 -7.19
CA TYR A 146 -7.77 10.20 -8.13
C TYR A 146 -6.43 10.91 -8.31
N ILE A 147 -6.09 11.26 -9.55
CA ILE A 147 -4.83 11.95 -9.87
C ILE A 147 -5.10 13.22 -10.66
N LYS A 148 -4.22 14.21 -10.48
CA LYS A 148 -4.26 15.49 -11.19
C LYS A 148 -2.87 15.88 -11.66
N ALA A 149 -2.77 16.27 -12.91
CA ALA A 149 -1.59 16.84 -13.55
C ALA A 149 -1.97 18.16 -14.23
N SER A 150 -0.99 18.86 -14.81
CA SER A 150 -1.23 20.09 -15.58
C SER A 150 -2.16 19.87 -16.78
N SER A 151 -2.16 18.67 -17.36
CA SER A 151 -2.98 18.27 -18.51
C SER A 151 -4.42 17.91 -18.16
N GLY A 152 -4.74 17.65 -16.90
CA GLY A 152 -6.07 17.16 -16.51
C GLY A 152 -6.04 16.22 -15.30
N CYS A 153 -7.05 15.36 -15.21
CA CYS A 153 -7.19 14.39 -14.14
C CYS A 153 -7.55 13.00 -14.64
N PHE A 154 -7.49 12.03 -13.73
CA PHE A 154 -8.00 10.69 -13.95
C PHE A 154 -8.53 10.10 -12.65
N ASP A 155 -9.69 9.45 -12.72
CA ASP A 155 -10.29 8.71 -11.60
C ASP A 155 -10.15 7.21 -11.91
N PHE A 156 -9.47 6.48 -11.03
CA PHE A 156 -9.26 5.03 -11.16
C PHE A 156 -10.47 4.20 -10.72
N GLY A 157 -11.53 4.83 -10.22
CA GLY A 157 -12.72 4.16 -9.70
C GLY A 157 -12.38 3.27 -8.50
N ASN A 158 -13.06 2.12 -8.42
CA ASN A 158 -12.93 1.17 -7.31
C ASN A 158 -11.64 0.31 -7.32
N VAL A 159 -10.60 0.74 -8.03
CA VAL A 159 -9.32 0.01 -8.06
C VAL A 159 -8.52 0.33 -6.80
N ASN A 160 -8.09 -0.71 -6.08
CA ASN A 160 -7.21 -0.56 -4.92
C ASN A 160 -5.82 -0.09 -5.37
N GLY A 161 -5.46 1.14 -5.04
CA GLY A 161 -4.11 1.67 -5.26
C GLY A 161 -3.34 1.87 -3.98
N PHE A 162 -2.05 1.54 -4.01
CA PHE A 162 -1.10 1.67 -2.92
C PHE A 162 -0.11 2.77 -3.25
N LEU A 163 -0.02 3.79 -2.39
CA LEU A 163 1.05 4.78 -2.46
C LEU A 163 2.37 4.11 -2.07
N VAL A 164 3.39 4.12 -2.93
CA VAL A 164 4.64 3.43 -2.62
C VAL A 164 5.78 4.40 -2.36
N PHE A 165 6.34 4.31 -1.17
CA PHE A 165 7.40 5.16 -0.65
C PHE A 165 8.74 4.44 -0.64
N TYR A 166 9.81 5.21 -0.79
CA TYR A 166 11.20 4.78 -0.54
C TYR A 166 11.81 5.61 0.58
N ASN A 167 12.87 5.05 1.16
CA ASN A 167 13.64 5.63 2.25
C ASN A 167 12.79 5.81 3.52
N SER A 168 12.84 4.81 4.40
CA SER A 168 12.07 4.78 5.64
C SER A 168 12.38 5.90 6.62
N LYS A 169 13.52 6.60 6.51
CA LYS A 169 13.87 7.73 7.38
C LYS A 169 13.31 9.06 6.87
N GLN A 170 13.14 9.18 5.56
CA GLN A 170 12.53 10.34 4.93
C GLN A 170 11.67 9.84 3.76
N PRO A 171 10.46 9.33 4.07
CA PRO A 171 9.58 8.73 3.08
C PRO A 171 9.36 9.64 1.90
N SER A 172 9.71 9.16 0.71
CA SER A 172 9.46 9.86 -0.55
C SER A 172 8.53 9.02 -1.41
N LEU A 173 7.37 9.58 -1.78
CA LEU A 173 6.40 8.93 -2.65
C LEU A 173 7.02 8.77 -4.04
N LYS A 174 7.11 7.54 -4.55
CA LYS A 174 7.80 7.21 -5.81
C LYS A 174 6.88 6.79 -6.93
N TYR A 175 5.90 5.96 -6.64
CA TYR A 175 4.98 5.43 -7.64
C TYR A 175 3.67 4.97 -6.99
N LEU A 176 2.69 4.65 -7.83
CA LEU A 176 1.41 4.09 -7.44
C LEU A 176 1.34 2.64 -7.94
N ASP A 177 1.11 1.69 -7.04
CA ASP A 177 0.88 0.29 -7.40
C ASP A 177 -0.63 0.00 -7.34
N LEU A 178 -1.22 -0.38 -8.47
CA LEU A 178 -2.65 -0.72 -8.59
C LEU A 178 -2.86 -2.22 -8.54
N LEU A 179 -3.66 -2.71 -7.60
CA LEU A 179 -4.00 -4.12 -7.50
C LEU A 179 -4.90 -4.53 -8.68
N ARG A 180 -4.39 -5.42 -9.54
CA ARG A 180 -5.11 -5.95 -10.70
C ARG A 180 -5.69 -7.33 -10.45
N PHE A 181 -4.98 -8.17 -9.71
CA PHE A 181 -5.39 -9.52 -9.35
C PHE A 181 -5.01 -9.79 -7.90
N LYS A 182 -5.86 -10.51 -7.15
CA LYS A 182 -5.62 -10.88 -5.76
C LYS A 182 -4.94 -12.24 -5.60
N ASP A 183 -5.17 -13.18 -6.52
CA ASP A 183 -4.60 -14.52 -6.47
C ASP A 183 -4.35 -15.08 -7.88
N PRO A 184 -3.09 -15.21 -8.34
CA PRO A 184 -1.89 -14.67 -7.71
C PRO A 184 -1.93 -13.14 -7.65
N MET A 185 -1.33 -12.54 -6.62
CA MET A 185 -1.37 -11.10 -6.45
C MET A 185 -0.55 -10.40 -7.53
N LYS A 186 -1.14 -9.41 -8.21
CA LYS A 186 -0.47 -8.64 -9.25
C LYS A 186 -0.76 -7.15 -9.09
N PHE A 187 0.31 -6.37 -9.03
CA PHE A 187 0.28 -4.92 -9.06
C PHE A 187 0.70 -4.42 -10.45
N GLN A 188 -0.07 -3.47 -10.98
CA GLN A 188 0.40 -2.61 -12.05
C GLN A 188 1.05 -1.38 -11.44
N ARG A 189 2.36 -1.23 -11.65
CA ARG A 189 3.11 -0.05 -11.25
C ARG A 189 2.89 1.09 -12.24
N LEU A 190 2.59 2.27 -11.72
CA LEU A 190 2.47 3.50 -12.48
C LEU A 190 3.46 4.53 -11.93
N GLN A 191 4.43 4.91 -12.77
CA GLN A 191 5.36 5.99 -12.48
C GLN A 191 4.79 7.33 -12.97
N GLU A 192 5.50 8.43 -12.72
CA GLU A 192 5.08 9.78 -13.11
C GLU A 192 4.61 9.86 -14.58
N ASP A 193 5.40 9.34 -15.52
CA ASP A 193 5.09 9.40 -16.94
C ASP A 193 3.84 8.62 -17.31
N ASP A 194 3.57 7.50 -16.63
CA ASP A 194 2.35 6.72 -16.83
C ASP A 194 1.13 7.50 -16.32
N LEU A 195 1.26 8.12 -15.15
CA LEU A 195 0.20 8.91 -14.53
C LEU A 195 -0.12 10.17 -15.35
N LYS A 196 0.90 10.87 -15.89
CA LYS A 196 0.73 12.02 -16.78
C LYS A 196 -0.06 11.66 -18.04
N LYS A 197 0.23 10.50 -18.64
CA LYS A 197 -0.51 10.00 -19.83
C LYS A 197 -1.99 9.71 -19.54
N LEU A 198 -2.31 9.33 -18.31
CA LEU A 198 -3.69 9.06 -17.89
C LEU A 198 -4.46 10.34 -17.54
N ALA A 199 -3.78 11.31 -16.93
CA ALA A 199 -4.37 12.55 -16.43
C ALA A 199 -4.66 13.58 -17.54
N VAL A 200 -5.53 13.22 -18.49
CA VAL A 200 -5.89 14.04 -19.67
C VAL A 200 -7.34 14.51 -19.69
N ASN A 201 -8.17 14.08 -18.72
CA ASN A 201 -9.58 14.45 -18.66
C ASN A 201 -9.77 15.79 -17.93
N LYS A 202 -10.92 16.44 -18.16
CA LYS A 202 -11.30 17.63 -17.39
C LYS A 202 -11.52 17.26 -15.91
N CYS A 203 -10.91 18.04 -15.02
CA CYS A 203 -11.10 17.91 -13.57
C CYS A 203 -12.57 18.10 -13.17
N LEU A 204 -13.01 17.24 -12.24
CA LEU A 204 -14.30 17.33 -11.57
C LEU A 204 -14.29 18.39 -10.46
#